data_AF-A0A527VSX2-F1
#
_entry.id   AF-A0A527VSX2-F1
#
_cell.length_a   1.000
_cell.length_b   1.000
_cell.length_c   1.000
_cell.angle_alpha   90.00
_cell.angle_beta   90.00
_cell.angle_gamma   90.00
#
_symmetry.space_group_name_H-M   'P 1'
#
loop_
_entity.id
_entity.type
_entity.pdbx_description
1 polymer ?
#
loop_
_entity_poly.entity_id
_entity_poly.type
_entity_poly.pdbx_seq_one_letter_code
_entity_poly.pdbx_strand_id
1 'polypeptide(L)'
;YHHRLSVAEAASFCGKLGRGVLDFLEEPIRDEAPEAYESLRRMTDIPFAIGEEFASKWQFLPYIERGIHQFNRLDVCNVGGLTEAMKVAGWSEAHYVDLMPHNPLGPVCTAATIHLGAAVPNFAWLETRVPERKLGFDNSKFFPVQPRLDGTDYPVGDL
;
A
#
# COMPACT_ATOMS: atom_id res chain seq x y z
N TYR A 1 16.23 1.30 0.61
CA TYR A 1 16.24 2.60 -0.10
C TYR A 1 14.79 2.87 -0.43
N HIS A 2 14.15 3.85 0.21
CA HIS A 2 12.72 4.15 0.00
C HIS A 2 12.61 5.44 -0.82
N HIS A 3 12.07 5.36 -2.04
CA HIS A 3 12.04 6.45 -3.04
C HIS A 3 13.41 7.02 -3.47
N ARG A 4 14.50 6.30 -3.26
CA ARG A 4 15.88 6.86 -3.44
C ARG A 4 16.59 6.38 -4.69
N LEU A 5 16.01 5.48 -5.47
CA LEU A 5 16.62 5.03 -6.69
C LEU A 5 16.16 5.91 -7.86
N SER A 6 17.03 6.05 -8.86
CA SER A 6 16.61 6.40 -10.20
C SER A 6 15.98 5.19 -10.90
N VAL A 7 15.32 5.43 -12.04
CA VAL A 7 14.79 4.35 -12.90
C VAL A 7 15.90 3.34 -13.26
N ALA A 8 17.09 3.84 -13.61
CA ALA A 8 18.22 2.99 -13.98
C ALA A 8 18.74 2.14 -12.81
N GLU A 9 18.83 2.72 -11.61
CA GLU A 9 19.25 1.99 -10.42
C GLU A 9 18.21 0.95 -9.98
N ALA A 10 16.92 1.30 -10.02
CA ALA A 10 15.84 0.37 -9.73
C ALA A 10 15.84 -0.81 -10.69
N ALA A 11 15.99 -0.56 -12.00
CA ALA A 11 16.09 -1.62 -13.01
C ALA A 11 17.35 -2.49 -12.81
N SER A 12 18.51 -1.87 -12.50
CA SER A 12 19.74 -2.61 -12.21
C SER A 12 19.59 -3.49 -10.96
N PHE A 13 18.90 -3.01 -9.92
CA PHE A 13 18.59 -3.79 -8.74
C PHE A 13 17.69 -4.98 -9.08
N CYS A 14 16.60 -4.76 -9.80
CA CYS A 14 15.68 -5.82 -10.21
C CYS A 14 16.39 -6.89 -11.05
N GLY A 15 17.26 -6.49 -11.99
CA GLY A 15 18.00 -7.42 -12.85
C GLY A 15 19.05 -8.27 -12.13
N LYS A 16 19.44 -7.92 -10.89
CA LYS A 16 20.32 -8.75 -10.06
C LYS A 16 19.57 -9.85 -9.32
N LEU A 17 18.24 -9.76 -9.26
CA LEU A 17 17.39 -10.73 -8.58
C LEU A 17 16.87 -11.77 -9.57
N GLY A 18 16.66 -13.00 -9.10
CA GLY A 18 16.01 -14.04 -9.89
C GLY A 18 14.54 -13.71 -10.16
N ARG A 19 13.97 -14.25 -11.23
CA ARG A 19 12.52 -14.17 -11.48
C ARG A 19 11.75 -14.82 -10.33
N GLY A 20 10.70 -14.16 -9.85
CA GLY A 20 9.85 -14.65 -8.76
C GLY A 20 10.45 -14.58 -7.36
N VAL A 21 11.61 -13.92 -7.18
CA VAL A 21 12.21 -13.74 -5.85
C VAL A 21 11.49 -12.68 -5.02
N LEU A 22 10.93 -11.66 -5.68
CA LEU A 22 10.12 -10.63 -5.04
C LEU A 22 8.67 -10.76 -5.49
N ASP A 23 7.76 -10.72 -4.52
CA ASP A 23 6.32 -10.66 -4.77
C ASP A 23 5.92 -9.29 -5.36
N PHE A 24 6.56 -8.22 -4.91
CA PHE A 24 6.35 -6.86 -5.39
C PHE A 24 7.57 -5.96 -5.18
N LEU A 25 7.56 -4.82 -5.88
CA LEU A 25 8.50 -3.72 -5.72
C LEU A 25 7.75 -2.49 -5.22
N GLU A 26 8.02 -2.13 -3.98
CA GLU A 26 7.44 -0.98 -3.29
C GLU A 26 8.23 0.28 -3.56
N GLU A 27 7.54 1.30 -4.10
CA GLU A 27 8.00 2.68 -4.32
C GLU A 27 9.53 2.90 -4.44
N PRO A 28 10.19 2.26 -5.44
CA PRO A 28 11.64 2.30 -5.58
C PRO A 28 12.15 3.70 -5.95
N ILE A 29 11.30 4.49 -6.61
CA ILE A 29 11.58 5.82 -7.14
C ILE A 29 10.51 6.80 -6.62
N ARG A 30 10.73 8.09 -6.83
CA ARG A 30 9.75 9.13 -6.51
C ARG A 30 8.52 9.09 -7.43
N ASP A 31 7.38 9.54 -6.92
CA ASP A 31 6.05 9.35 -7.53
C ASP A 31 5.51 10.55 -8.33
N GLU A 32 6.21 11.69 -8.36
CA GLU A 32 5.66 12.91 -8.97
C GLU A 32 5.51 12.82 -10.50
N ALA A 33 6.17 11.83 -11.13
CA ALA A 33 6.12 11.60 -12.58
C ALA A 33 5.74 10.14 -12.92
N PRO A 34 4.45 9.85 -13.18
CA PRO A 34 3.98 8.51 -13.57
C PRO A 34 4.75 7.93 -14.78
N GLU A 35 5.19 8.77 -15.71
CA GLU A 35 5.95 8.36 -16.91
C GLU A 35 7.31 7.72 -16.56
N ALA A 36 7.88 8.07 -15.40
CA ALA A 36 9.10 7.43 -14.90
C ALA A 36 8.82 5.98 -14.48
N TYR A 37 7.67 5.73 -13.85
CA TYR A 37 7.21 4.38 -13.52
C TYR A 37 6.84 3.58 -14.77
N GLU A 38 6.21 4.19 -15.77
CA GLU A 38 5.98 3.52 -17.06
C GLU A 38 7.29 3.11 -17.74
N SER A 39 8.33 3.95 -17.62
CA SER A 39 9.67 3.63 -18.14
C SER A 39 10.26 2.44 -17.39
N LEU A 40 10.19 2.43 -16.05
CA LEU A 40 10.64 1.32 -15.22
C LEU A 40 9.86 0.03 -15.50
N ARG A 41 8.55 0.11 -15.72
CA ARG A 41 7.66 -1.02 -16.04
C ARG A 41 8.10 -1.80 -17.27
N ARG A 42 8.77 -1.14 -18.23
CA ARG A 42 9.34 -1.79 -19.43
C ARG A 42 10.66 -2.53 -19.17
N MET A 43 11.25 -2.38 -17.98
CA MET A 43 12.59 -2.88 -17.64
C MET A 43 12.56 -4.01 -16.61
N THR A 44 11.41 -4.31 -16.02
CA THR A 44 11.21 -5.40 -15.06
C THR A 44 9.82 -6.00 -15.23
N ASP A 45 9.62 -7.24 -14.78
CA ASP A 45 8.34 -7.94 -14.70
C ASP A 45 7.82 -8.08 -13.25
N ILE A 46 8.56 -7.56 -12.26
CA ILE A 46 8.13 -7.57 -10.85
C ILE A 46 6.90 -6.65 -10.67
N PRO A 47 5.82 -7.09 -10.00
CA PRO A 47 4.65 -6.25 -9.73
C PRO A 47 5.00 -4.99 -8.94
N PHE A 48 4.32 -3.87 -9.21
CA PHE A 48 4.56 -2.63 -8.45
C PHE A 48 3.49 -2.42 -7.38
N ALA A 49 3.95 -1.96 -6.21
CA ALA A 49 3.13 -1.54 -5.09
C ALA A 49 3.36 -0.06 -4.79
N ILE A 50 2.38 0.79 -5.12
CA ILE A 50 2.55 2.25 -5.17
C ILE A 50 1.33 2.96 -4.56
N GLY A 51 1.55 4.09 -3.91
CA GLY A 51 0.52 5.06 -3.59
C GLY A 51 0.47 5.53 -2.14
N GLU A 52 1.50 5.30 -1.34
CA GLU A 52 1.46 5.69 0.08
C GLU A 52 1.58 7.23 0.24
N GLU A 53 2.33 7.89 -0.65
CA GLU A 53 2.49 9.35 -0.69
C GLU A 53 1.26 10.07 -1.33
N PHE A 54 0.31 9.34 -1.93
CA PHE A 54 -0.84 9.95 -2.62
C PHE A 54 -1.94 10.43 -1.66
N ALA A 55 -2.24 11.72 -1.71
CA ALA A 55 -3.18 12.40 -0.81
C ALA A 55 -4.60 12.57 -1.38
N SER A 56 -4.89 12.06 -2.59
CA SER A 56 -6.24 12.06 -3.16
C SER A 56 -6.36 11.11 -4.36
N LYS A 57 -7.60 10.75 -4.76
CA LYS A 57 -7.85 9.92 -5.94
C LYS A 57 -7.23 10.45 -7.24
N TRP A 58 -6.99 11.76 -7.32
CA TRP A 58 -6.43 12.40 -8.52
C TRP A 58 -4.96 12.01 -8.75
N GLN A 59 -4.21 11.75 -7.68
CA GLN A 59 -2.84 11.23 -7.79
C GLN A 59 -2.85 9.75 -8.19
N PHE A 60 -3.80 8.96 -7.68
CA PHE A 60 -3.97 7.56 -8.08
C PHE A 60 -4.36 7.39 -9.55
N LEU A 61 -5.14 8.33 -10.10
CA LEU A 61 -5.75 8.22 -11.42
C LEU A 61 -4.79 7.79 -12.54
N PRO A 62 -3.67 8.49 -12.82
CA PRO A 62 -2.75 8.06 -13.88
C PRO A 62 -2.10 6.70 -13.61
N TYR A 63 -1.90 6.35 -12.35
CA TYR A 63 -1.29 5.08 -11.96
C TYR A 63 -2.22 3.89 -12.17
N ILE A 64 -3.53 4.07 -11.98
CA ILE A 64 -4.56 3.06 -12.19
C ILE A 64 -4.90 2.96 -13.69
N GLU A 65 -5.29 4.07 -14.33
CA GLU A 65 -5.79 4.09 -15.71
C GLU A 65 -4.75 3.61 -16.74
N ARG A 66 -3.47 3.83 -16.46
CA ARG A 66 -2.37 3.44 -17.36
C ARG A 66 -1.78 2.07 -17.00
N GLY A 67 -2.36 1.35 -16.04
CA GLY A 67 -1.91 0.01 -15.64
C GLY A 67 -0.49 -0.04 -15.08
N ILE A 68 -0.07 1.00 -14.35
CA ILE A 68 1.31 1.16 -13.89
C ILE A 68 1.64 0.21 -12.74
N HIS A 69 0.69 0.00 -11.82
CA HIS A 69 0.89 -0.79 -10.61
C HIS A 69 -0.19 -1.85 -10.43
N GLN A 70 0.13 -2.85 -9.60
CA GLN A 70 -0.72 -4.01 -9.34
C GLN A 70 -1.28 -3.97 -7.91
N PHE A 71 -0.55 -3.34 -6.98
CA PHE A 71 -0.96 -3.18 -5.59
C PHE A 71 -1.08 -1.70 -5.22
N ASN A 72 -2.30 -1.26 -4.95
CA ASN A 72 -2.59 0.10 -4.54
C ASN A 72 -2.32 0.28 -3.04
N ARG A 73 -1.35 1.12 -2.71
CA ARG A 73 -0.87 1.33 -1.33
C ARG A 73 -1.50 2.52 -0.61
N LEU A 74 -2.76 2.85 -0.89
CA LEU A 74 -3.39 3.97 -0.23
C LEU A 74 -3.26 3.90 1.30
N ASP A 75 -3.01 5.04 1.91
CA ASP A 75 -3.06 5.24 3.36
C ASP A 75 -4.35 6.00 3.68
N VAL A 76 -5.21 5.42 4.53
CA VAL A 76 -6.51 6.01 4.89
C VAL A 76 -6.36 7.39 5.52
N CYS A 77 -5.27 7.62 6.27
CA CYS A 77 -4.99 8.89 6.92
C CYS A 77 -4.40 9.93 5.97
N ASN A 78 -3.84 9.52 4.82
CA ASN A 78 -3.26 10.44 3.83
C ASN A 78 -4.23 10.75 2.68
N VAL A 79 -4.90 9.73 2.13
CA VAL A 79 -5.70 9.83 0.89
C VAL A 79 -6.93 10.74 0.99
N GLY A 80 -7.30 11.15 2.21
CA GLY A 80 -8.52 11.94 2.47
C GLY A 80 -9.61 11.17 3.22
N GLY A 81 -9.27 10.09 3.92
CA GLY A 81 -10.19 9.32 4.77
C GLY A 81 -10.96 8.22 4.03
N LEU A 82 -11.81 7.51 4.78
CA LEU A 82 -12.53 6.33 4.30
C LEU A 82 -13.37 6.60 3.04
N THR A 83 -14.03 7.74 2.95
CA THR A 83 -14.86 8.10 1.77
C THR A 83 -14.03 8.21 0.49
N GLU A 84 -12.84 8.80 0.57
CA GLU A 84 -11.96 8.90 -0.59
C GLU A 84 -11.26 7.57 -0.88
N ALA A 85 -10.86 6.84 0.17
CA ALA A 85 -10.31 5.49 0.06
C ALA A 85 -11.27 4.53 -0.67
N MET A 86 -12.57 4.53 -0.35
CA MET A 86 -13.56 3.69 -1.03
C MET A 86 -13.68 4.02 -2.53
N LYS A 87 -13.52 5.29 -2.94
CA LYS A 87 -13.51 5.66 -4.37
C LYS A 87 -12.28 5.11 -5.06
N VAL A 88 -11.11 5.22 -4.43
CA VAL A 88 -9.86 4.68 -4.97
C VAL A 88 -9.92 3.16 -5.06
N ALA A 89 -10.46 2.48 -4.04
CA ALA A 89 -10.63 1.04 -4.02
C ALA A 89 -11.56 0.56 -5.16
N GLY A 90 -12.73 1.17 -5.32
CA GLY A 90 -13.65 0.82 -6.41
C GLY A 90 -13.09 1.12 -7.81
N TRP A 91 -12.30 2.19 -7.97
CA TRP A 91 -11.60 2.44 -9.23
C TRP A 91 -10.52 1.38 -9.49
N SER A 92 -9.76 1.02 -8.47
CA SER A 92 -8.72 -0.02 -8.55
C SER A 92 -9.33 -1.37 -8.92
N GLU A 93 -10.47 -1.73 -8.31
CA GLU A 93 -11.22 -2.95 -8.61
C GLU A 93 -11.57 -3.05 -10.11
N ALA A 94 -12.08 -1.97 -10.70
CA ALA A 94 -12.43 -1.94 -12.12
C ALA A 94 -11.24 -2.15 -13.08
N HIS A 95 -10.01 -1.95 -12.59
CA HIS A 95 -8.77 -2.10 -13.34
C HIS A 95 -7.95 -3.33 -12.93
N TYR A 96 -8.53 -4.26 -12.14
CA TYR A 96 -7.82 -5.42 -11.59
C TYR A 96 -6.55 -5.04 -10.82
N VAL A 97 -6.63 -3.95 -10.06
CA VAL A 97 -5.60 -3.52 -9.12
C VAL A 97 -6.05 -3.90 -7.71
N ASP A 98 -5.24 -4.69 -7.04
CA ASP A 98 -5.51 -5.15 -5.69
C ASP A 98 -5.17 -4.06 -4.68
N LEU A 99 -5.96 -3.98 -3.61
CA LEU A 99 -5.76 -3.05 -2.53
C LEU A 99 -4.79 -3.64 -1.50
N MET A 100 -3.68 -2.93 -1.26
CA MET A 100 -2.66 -3.30 -0.28
C MET A 100 -2.33 -2.10 0.62
N PRO A 101 -3.23 -1.73 1.56
CA PRO A 101 -3.14 -0.46 2.25
C PRO A 101 -1.83 -0.28 3.03
N HIS A 102 -1.26 0.91 2.91
CA HIS A 102 -0.16 1.37 3.76
C HIS A 102 -0.70 1.73 5.16
N ASN A 103 -0.04 1.23 6.20
CA ASN A 103 -0.50 1.38 7.58
C ASN A 103 0.68 1.45 8.57
N PRO A 104 1.54 2.50 8.48
CA PRO A 104 2.69 2.65 9.37
C PRO A 104 2.31 3.37 10.67
N LEU A 105 1.06 3.83 10.81
CA LEU A 105 0.64 4.73 11.88
C LEU A 105 0.23 3.96 13.13
N GLY A 106 -0.59 4.59 13.98
CA GLY A 106 -1.04 4.02 15.25
C GLY A 106 -2.33 3.20 15.16
N PRO A 107 -2.81 2.69 16.30
CA PRO A 107 -3.97 1.80 16.39
C PRO A 107 -5.25 2.30 15.73
N VAL A 108 -5.46 3.60 15.69
CA VAL A 108 -6.64 4.21 15.05
C VAL A 108 -6.61 4.04 13.54
N CYS A 109 -5.46 4.30 12.91
CA CYS A 109 -5.26 4.08 11.48
C CYS A 109 -5.43 2.59 11.15
N THR A 110 -4.83 1.71 11.96
CA THR A 110 -4.97 0.26 11.79
C THR A 110 -6.43 -0.19 11.89
N ALA A 111 -7.18 0.28 12.89
CA ALA A 111 -8.61 -0.03 12.99
C ALA A 111 -9.38 0.43 11.75
N ALA A 112 -9.19 1.68 11.31
CA ALA A 112 -9.85 2.20 10.12
C ALA A 112 -9.51 1.40 8.86
N THR A 113 -8.26 0.99 8.72
CA THR A 113 -7.77 0.24 7.57
C THR A 113 -8.26 -1.21 7.56
N ILE A 114 -8.40 -1.85 8.72
CA ILE A 114 -9.06 -3.16 8.86
C ILE A 114 -10.51 -3.07 8.37
N HIS A 115 -11.24 -2.04 8.81
CA HIS A 115 -12.63 -1.85 8.35
C HIS A 115 -12.71 -1.58 6.85
N LEU A 116 -11.77 -0.84 6.28
CA LEU A 116 -11.68 -0.66 4.83
C LEU A 116 -11.43 -1.99 4.11
N GLY A 117 -10.44 -2.77 4.55
CA GLY A 117 -10.10 -4.06 3.96
C GLY A 117 -11.26 -5.04 3.99
N ALA A 118 -12.03 -5.07 5.08
CA ALA A 118 -13.23 -5.90 5.18
C ALA A 118 -14.41 -5.42 4.31
N ALA A 119 -14.41 -4.16 3.86
CA ALA A 119 -15.51 -3.55 3.13
C ALA A 119 -15.34 -3.57 1.60
N VAL A 120 -14.19 -4.03 1.08
CA VAL A 120 -13.87 -4.02 -0.35
C VAL A 120 -13.56 -5.43 -0.87
N PRO A 121 -13.92 -5.74 -2.13
CA PRO A 121 -13.73 -7.09 -2.67
C PRO A 121 -12.29 -7.36 -3.16
N ASN A 122 -11.52 -6.31 -3.46
CA ASN A 122 -10.16 -6.41 -4.03
C ASN A 122 -9.07 -6.26 -2.97
N PHE A 123 -9.33 -6.57 -1.70
CA PHE A 123 -8.29 -6.54 -0.66
C PHE A 123 -7.30 -7.70 -0.83
N ALA A 124 -6.00 -7.39 -0.84
CA ALA A 124 -4.92 -8.38 -0.88
C ALA A 124 -4.26 -8.56 0.49
N TRP A 125 -3.52 -7.56 0.96
CA TRP A 125 -2.76 -7.61 2.21
C TRP A 125 -2.86 -6.31 2.99
N LEU A 126 -2.74 -6.38 4.31
CA LEU A 126 -2.66 -5.22 5.20
C LEU A 126 -1.27 -5.15 5.82
N GLU A 127 -0.57 -4.04 5.62
CA GLU A 127 0.66 -3.77 6.34
C GLU A 127 0.37 -3.71 7.86
N THR A 128 1.17 -4.41 8.64
CA THR A 128 1.10 -4.36 10.10
C THR A 128 2.48 -4.28 10.72
N ARG A 129 2.57 -3.50 11.81
CA ARG A 129 3.77 -3.46 12.64
C ARG A 129 3.82 -4.69 13.53
N VAL A 130 4.84 -5.51 13.34
CA VAL A 130 5.13 -6.63 14.24
C VAL A 130 5.58 -6.07 15.61
N PRO A 131 5.11 -6.62 16.75
CA PRO A 131 5.32 -6.05 18.10
C PRO A 131 6.77 -5.90 18.60
N GLU A 132 7.79 -6.28 17.82
CA GLU A 132 9.18 -6.39 18.30
C GLU A 132 9.82 -5.05 18.70
N ARG A 133 9.32 -3.91 18.21
CA ARG A 133 9.86 -2.59 18.57
C ARG A 133 8.81 -1.72 19.25
N LYS A 134 9.00 -1.46 20.54
CA LYS A 134 8.24 -0.47 21.32
C LYS A 134 8.63 0.95 20.90
N LEU A 135 8.08 1.41 19.78
CA LEU A 135 8.21 2.79 19.31
C LEU A 135 7.18 3.73 19.97
N GLY A 136 6.22 3.18 20.72
CA GLY A 136 5.23 3.94 21.50
C GLY A 136 3.96 4.33 20.74
N PHE A 137 3.85 3.97 19.46
CA PHE A 137 2.66 4.26 18.63
C PHE A 137 1.39 3.54 19.12
N ASP A 138 1.55 2.37 19.76
CA ASP A 138 0.50 1.49 20.28
C ASP A 138 0.37 1.57 21.81
N ASN A 139 0.73 2.72 22.39
CA ASN A 139 0.75 2.87 23.83
C ASN A 139 -0.65 2.74 24.44
N SER A 140 -0.88 1.62 25.13
CA SER A 140 -2.14 1.27 25.81
C SER A 140 -2.64 2.30 26.83
N LYS A 141 -1.79 3.22 27.31
CA LYS A 141 -2.23 4.36 28.13
C LYS A 141 -3.14 5.32 27.34
N PHE A 142 -2.88 5.49 26.05
CA PHE A 142 -3.63 6.38 25.17
C PHE A 142 -4.63 5.62 24.29
N PHE A 143 -4.30 4.38 23.91
CA PHE A 143 -5.14 3.50 23.10
C PHE A 143 -5.50 2.23 23.91
N PRO A 144 -6.40 2.32 24.90
CA PRO A 144 -6.70 1.20 25.79
C PRO A 144 -7.38 0.03 25.07
N VAL A 145 -8.05 0.31 23.95
CA VAL A 145 -8.64 -0.67 23.05
C VAL A 145 -7.99 -0.49 21.69
N GLN A 146 -7.42 -1.57 21.16
CA GLN A 146 -6.74 -1.57 19.88
C GLN A 146 -6.88 -2.94 19.21
N PRO A 147 -6.90 -2.99 17.86
CA PRO A 147 -6.87 -4.25 17.14
C PRO A 147 -5.69 -5.12 17.60
N ARG A 148 -5.93 -6.42 17.76
CA ARG A 148 -4.91 -7.40 18.11
C ARG A 148 -4.73 -8.33 16.94
N LEU A 149 -3.48 -8.49 16.52
CA LEU A 149 -3.11 -9.47 15.51
C LEU A 149 -3.22 -10.87 16.15
N ASP A 150 -3.91 -11.78 15.48
CA ASP A 150 -3.99 -13.20 15.83
C ASP A 150 -3.34 -14.00 14.69
N GLY A 151 -2.16 -14.56 14.95
CA GLY A 151 -1.31 -15.12 13.90
C GLY A 151 -0.92 -14.05 12.87
N THR A 152 -1.45 -14.17 11.66
CA THR A 152 -1.23 -13.26 10.53
C THR A 152 -2.39 -12.32 10.25
N ASP A 153 -3.46 -12.41 11.04
CA ASP A 153 -4.75 -11.83 10.68
C ASP A 153 -5.29 -10.93 11.80
N TYR A 154 -6.11 -9.95 11.42
CA TYR A 154 -6.94 -9.20 12.35
C TYR A 154 -8.35 -9.77 12.32
N PRO A 155 -8.84 -10.39 13.41
CA PRO A 155 -10.19 -10.92 13.43
C PRO A 155 -11.20 -9.76 13.35
N VAL A 156 -12.07 -9.82 12.35
CA VAL A 156 -13.23 -8.94 12.21
C VAL A 156 -14.44 -9.75 12.67
N GLY A 157 -15.04 -9.37 13.78
CA GLY A 157 -16.22 -10.06 14.28
C GLY A 157 -17.45 -9.75 13.43
N ASP A 158 -18.23 -10.78 13.12
CA ASP A 158 -19.62 -10.63 12.73
C ASP A 158 -20.37 -10.16 13.99
N LEU A 159 -20.90 -8.93 14.00
CA LEU A 159 -21.86 -8.53 15.03
C LEU A 159 -23.16 -9.34 14.91
#